data_AF-A0A9X3MAS3-F1
#
_entry.id   AF-A0A9X3MAS3-F1
#
_cell.length_a   1.000
_cell.length_b   1.000
_cell.length_c   1.000
_cell.angle_alpha   90.00
_cell.angle_beta   90.00
_cell.angle_gamma   90.00
#
_symmetry.space_group_name_H-M   'P 1'
#
loop_
_entity.id
_entity.type
_entity.pdbx_description
1 polymer ?
#
loop_
_entity_poly.entity_id
_entity_poly.type
_entity_poly.pdbx_seq_one_letter_code
_entity_poly.pdbx_strand_id
1 'polypeptide(L)'
;MATAAPVAADGYRQDFGTSRISGVIGTKFGWSDNRRIHASVSTAPGFTVAANTYGDAATHTADVTRAVHNAPGTIPGGSSEAIGARIEHDLHLRGPARQAIRDVTRTAASYERQACASANQALAQVTPMRVCG
;
A
#
# COMPACT_ATOMS: atom_id res chain seq x y z
N MET A 1 11.82 -4.35 17.78
CA MET A 1 11.92 -2.90 17.99
C MET A 1 10.71 -2.26 17.36
N ALA A 2 9.74 -1.77 18.15
CA ALA A 2 8.56 -1.11 17.61
C ALA A 2 8.83 0.38 17.33
N THR A 3 9.74 1.01 18.06
CA THR A 3 10.04 2.44 17.93
C THR A 3 11.53 2.68 17.76
N ALA A 4 11.87 3.47 16.76
CA ALA A 4 13.20 4.05 16.59
C ALA A 4 13.22 5.46 17.22
N ALA A 5 14.39 5.90 17.71
CA ALA A 5 14.54 7.29 18.12
C ALA A 5 14.37 8.21 16.89
N PRO A 6 13.71 9.39 17.00
CA PRO A 6 13.52 10.28 15.85
C PRO A 6 14.83 10.70 15.17
N VAL A 7 15.92 10.74 15.95
CA VAL A 7 17.27 11.08 15.51
C VAL A 7 18.23 10.05 16.12
N ALA A 8 19.17 9.54 15.32
CA ALA A 8 20.21 8.63 15.75
C ALA A 8 21.32 9.35 16.54
N ALA A 9 22.22 8.57 17.15
CA ALA A 9 23.33 9.09 17.95
C ALA A 9 24.30 9.98 17.13
N ASP A 10 24.38 9.77 15.82
CA ASP A 10 25.17 10.57 14.88
C ASP A 10 24.43 11.82 14.35
N GLY A 11 23.25 12.12 14.91
CA GLY A 11 22.41 13.24 14.51
C GLY A 11 21.57 12.99 13.25
N TYR A 12 21.57 11.76 12.70
CA TYR A 12 20.82 11.49 11.48
C TYR A 12 19.33 11.22 11.73
N ARG A 13 18.45 11.85 10.94
CA ARG A 13 16.99 11.70 11.09
C ARG A 13 16.52 10.31 10.66
N GLN A 14 15.57 9.76 11.41
CA GLN A 14 15.03 8.42 11.24
C GLN A 14 13.57 8.47 10.75
N ASP A 15 13.32 9.17 9.65
CA ASP A 15 11.99 9.46 9.10
C ASP A 15 11.91 9.31 7.57
N PHE A 16 12.60 8.32 7.02
CA PHE A 16 12.71 8.07 5.57
C PHE A 16 12.23 6.67 5.13
N GLY A 17 12.15 6.43 3.83
CA GLY A 17 11.92 5.11 3.26
C GLY A 17 10.58 4.49 3.66
N THR A 18 10.64 3.25 4.15
CA THR A 18 9.48 2.45 4.54
C THR A 18 8.72 2.96 5.76
N SER A 19 9.27 3.92 6.52
CA SER A 19 8.53 4.60 7.59
C SER A 19 7.42 5.53 7.06
N ARG A 20 7.45 5.86 5.76
CA ARG A 20 6.46 6.72 5.11
C ARG A 20 5.23 5.98 4.60
N ILE A 21 5.20 4.65 4.75
CA ILE A 21 4.08 3.80 4.33
C ILE A 21 3.01 3.83 5.43
N SER A 22 1.74 4.05 5.04
CA SER A 22 0.64 4.05 6.00
C SER A 22 0.46 2.68 6.68
N GLY A 23 0.13 2.68 7.97
CA GLY A 23 -0.16 1.46 8.74
C GLY A 23 1.07 0.71 9.27
N VAL A 24 2.30 1.17 8.98
CA VAL A 24 3.51 0.63 9.61
C VAL A 24 3.52 0.97 11.11
N ILE A 25 3.90 -0.01 11.93
CA ILE A 25 3.91 0.10 13.40
C ILE A 25 5.32 0.14 13.98
N GLY A 26 6.34 -0.04 13.14
CA GLY A 26 7.73 0.11 13.52
C GLY A 26 8.67 0.03 12.33
N THR A 27 9.79 0.73 12.43
CA THR A 27 10.80 0.80 11.37
C THR A 27 12.20 0.72 11.97
N LYS A 28 13.10 0.00 11.29
CA LYS A 28 14.55 0.05 11.51
C LYS A 28 15.23 0.68 10.29
N PHE A 29 16.19 1.55 10.56
CA PHE A 29 16.93 2.31 9.55
C PHE A 29 18.39 1.89 9.49
N GLY A 30 19.02 2.07 8.34
CA GLY A 30 20.45 1.90 8.12
C GLY A 30 20.96 2.80 7.00
N TRP A 31 22.21 3.26 7.12
CA TRP A 31 22.88 4.08 6.12
C TRP A 31 24.39 3.79 6.16
N SER A 32 25.07 4.05 5.04
CA SER A 32 26.53 4.06 5.02
C SER A 32 27.09 5.32 5.69
N ASP A 33 28.32 5.27 6.22
CA ASP A 33 28.98 6.41 6.88
C ASP A 33 29.01 7.68 5.99
N ASN A 34 29.23 7.48 4.68
CA ASN A 34 29.24 8.56 3.69
C ASN A 34 27.84 8.94 3.16
N ARG A 35 26.77 8.33 3.68
CA ARG A 35 25.36 8.59 3.34
C ARG A 35 25.04 8.42 1.84
N ARG A 36 25.69 7.45 1.18
CA ARG A 36 25.43 7.09 -0.22
C ARG A 36 24.64 5.81 -0.40
N ILE A 37 24.33 5.10 0.69
CA ILE A 37 23.49 3.90 0.69
C ILE A 37 22.53 4.05 1.86
N HIS A 38 21.24 3.82 1.62
CA HIS A 38 20.18 3.90 2.63
C HIS A 38 19.29 2.67 2.57
N ALA A 39 18.93 2.16 3.74
CA ALA A 39 18.03 1.04 3.89
C ALA A 39 17.02 1.30 5.00
N SER A 40 15.82 0.75 4.83
CA SER A 40 14.79 0.75 5.85
C SER A 40 13.96 -0.52 5.78
N VAL A 41 13.53 -1.01 6.96
CA VAL A 41 12.63 -2.16 7.09
C VAL A 41 11.52 -1.80 8.05
N SER A 42 10.27 -1.94 7.60
CA SER A 42 9.08 -1.70 8.40
C SER A 42 8.25 -2.95 8.59
N THR A 43 7.61 -3.05 9.75
CA THR A 43 6.63 -4.09 10.08
C THR A 43 5.25 -3.46 10.24
N ALA A 44 4.22 -4.16 9.79
CA ALA A 44 2.81 -3.79 9.93
C ALA A 44 1.96 -5.05 10.18
N PRO A 45 0.70 -4.93 10.64
CA PRO A 45 -0.22 -6.05 10.66
C PRO A 45 -0.37 -6.65 9.25
N GLY A 46 0.03 -7.91 9.08
CA GLY A 46 -0.12 -8.65 7.82
C GLY A 46 0.94 -8.39 6.75
N PHE A 47 1.92 -7.50 6.96
CA PHE A 47 3.03 -7.35 6.01
C PHE A 47 4.34 -6.86 6.65
N THR A 48 5.44 -7.14 5.95
CA THR A 48 6.75 -6.55 6.20
C THR A 48 7.29 -6.03 4.87
N VAL A 49 7.95 -4.88 4.92
CA VAL A 49 8.51 -4.24 3.73
C VAL A 49 9.95 -3.84 4.03
N ALA A 50 10.86 -4.20 3.12
CA ALA A 50 12.27 -3.92 3.22
C ALA A 50 12.74 -3.31 1.91
N ALA A 51 13.60 -2.29 2.00
CA ALA A 51 14.20 -1.67 0.83
C ALA A 51 15.63 -1.23 1.13
N ASN A 52 16.45 -1.19 0.08
CA ASN A 52 17.79 -0.62 0.08
C ASN A 52 18.00 0.12 -1.25
N THR A 53 18.57 1.32 -1.19
CA THR A 53 18.86 2.18 -2.35
C THR A 53 20.30 2.69 -2.25
N TYR A 54 21.03 2.62 -3.36
CA TYR A 54 22.24 3.41 -3.56
C TYR A 54 21.83 4.84 -3.91
N GLY A 55 21.95 5.74 -2.94
CA GLY A 55 21.47 7.11 -3.02
C GLY A 55 21.31 7.72 -1.63
N ASP A 56 20.80 8.94 -1.57
CA ASP A 56 20.46 9.60 -0.32
C ASP A 56 19.10 9.13 0.25
N ALA A 57 18.76 9.59 1.46
CA ALA A 57 17.51 9.22 2.13
C ALA A 57 16.25 9.63 1.33
N ALA A 58 16.32 10.73 0.57
CA ALA A 58 15.22 11.20 -0.26
C ALA A 58 14.99 10.27 -1.46
N THR A 59 16.07 9.87 -2.14
CA THR A 59 16.07 8.89 -3.23
C THR A 59 15.52 7.55 -2.74
N HIS A 60 15.98 7.09 -1.59
CA HIS A 60 15.47 5.87 -0.97
C HIS A 60 13.96 5.96 -0.63
N THR A 61 13.51 7.12 -0.16
CA THR A 61 12.08 7.37 0.08
C THR A 61 11.27 7.36 -1.21
N ALA A 62 11.78 7.99 -2.27
CA ALA A 62 11.13 8.00 -3.57
C ALA A 62 11.04 6.60 -4.18
N ASP A 63 12.08 5.78 -4.05
CA ASP A 63 12.07 4.38 -4.49
C ASP A 63 11.00 3.57 -3.76
N VAL A 64 10.95 3.68 -2.43
CA VAL A 64 9.96 2.98 -1.61
C VAL A 64 8.54 3.41 -1.97
N THR A 65 8.27 4.72 -2.02
CA THR A 65 6.91 5.19 -2.31
C THR A 65 6.50 4.79 -3.71
N ARG A 66 7.36 4.94 -4.72
CA ARG A 66 7.10 4.47 -6.09
C ARG A 66 6.85 2.96 -6.14
N ALA A 67 7.66 2.16 -5.46
CA ALA A 67 7.50 0.71 -5.45
C ALA A 67 6.20 0.27 -4.77
N VAL A 68 5.84 0.91 -3.66
CA VAL A 68 4.56 0.64 -2.99
C VAL A 68 3.40 1.05 -3.87
N HIS A 69 3.40 2.24 -4.48
CA HIS A 69 2.31 2.65 -5.39
C HIS A 69 2.16 1.74 -6.62
N ASN A 70 3.27 1.13 -7.08
CA ASN A 70 3.29 0.20 -8.20
C ASN A 70 3.20 -1.28 -7.79
N ALA A 71 3.11 -1.59 -6.49
CA ALA A 71 2.91 -2.95 -6.05
C ALA A 71 1.56 -3.41 -6.60
N PRO A 72 1.46 -4.56 -7.29
CA PRO A 72 0.22 -5.07 -7.89
C PRO A 72 -0.96 -5.31 -6.91
N GLY A 73 -0.83 -4.91 -5.63
CA GLY A 73 -1.85 -5.03 -4.59
C GLY A 73 -2.28 -3.70 -3.94
N THR A 74 -1.64 -2.55 -4.21
CA THR A 74 -2.16 -1.24 -3.77
C THR A 74 -2.80 -0.54 -4.95
N ILE A 75 -4.04 -0.92 -5.21
CA ILE A 75 -4.88 -0.18 -6.12
C ILE A 75 -5.46 0.97 -5.31
N PRO A 76 -5.11 2.24 -5.62
CA PRO A 76 -5.67 3.38 -4.91
C PRO A 76 -7.18 3.38 -5.11
N GLY A 77 -7.94 2.96 -4.09
CA GLY A 77 -9.39 3.08 -4.00
C GLY A 77 -10.19 2.65 -5.24
N GLY A 78 -9.63 1.81 -6.11
CA GLY A 78 -10.30 1.41 -7.34
C GLY A 78 -11.23 0.25 -7.05
N SER A 79 -12.50 0.37 -7.41
CA SER A 79 -13.44 -0.76 -7.34
C SER A 79 -12.89 -1.93 -8.15
N SER A 80 -13.28 -3.15 -7.79
CA SER A 80 -12.90 -4.34 -8.55
C SER A 80 -13.25 -4.27 -10.04
N GLU A 81 -14.27 -3.50 -10.44
CA GLU A 81 -14.53 -3.20 -11.86
C GLU A 81 -13.42 -2.34 -12.51
N ALA A 82 -12.89 -1.34 -11.81
CA ALA A 82 -11.80 -0.50 -12.32
C ALA A 82 -10.50 -1.29 -12.49
N ILE A 83 -10.27 -2.30 -11.64
CA ILE A 83 -9.17 -3.26 -11.79
C ILE A 83 -9.37 -4.08 -13.07
N GLY A 84 -10.57 -4.64 -13.26
CA GLY A 84 -10.93 -5.38 -14.46
C GLY A 84 -10.71 -4.60 -15.74
N ALA A 85 -11.16 -3.34 -15.77
CA ALA A 85 -11.01 -2.46 -16.92
C ALA A 85 -9.54 -2.21 -17.29
N ARG A 86 -8.65 -2.05 -16.30
CA ARG A 86 -7.20 -1.90 -16.53
C ARG A 86 -6.58 -3.17 -17.12
N ILE A 87 -6.90 -4.33 -16.55
CA ILE A 87 -6.41 -5.62 -17.05
C ILE A 87 -6.87 -5.86 -18.50
N GLU A 88 -8.15 -5.59 -18.79
CA GLU A 88 -8.68 -5.69 -20.16
C GLU A 88 -7.92 -4.78 -21.15
N HIS A 89 -7.62 -3.55 -20.72
CA HIS A 89 -6.91 -2.55 -21.53
C HIS A 89 -5.45 -2.97 -21.79
N ASP A 90 -4.68 -3.23 -20.73
CA ASP A 90 -3.23 -3.43 -20.83
C ASP A 90 -2.87 -4.72 -21.57
N LEU A 91 -3.68 -5.77 -21.38
CA LEU A 91 -3.50 -7.06 -22.05
C LEU A 91 -4.28 -7.18 -23.37
N HIS A 92 -4.97 -6.13 -23.81
CA HIS A 92 -5.79 -6.12 -25.02
C HIS A 92 -6.75 -7.33 -25.12
N LEU A 93 -7.37 -7.71 -23.99
CA LEU A 93 -8.16 -8.94 -23.91
C LEU A 93 -9.39 -8.89 -24.82
N ARG A 94 -9.66 -9.99 -25.51
CA ARG A 94 -10.84 -10.17 -26.37
C ARG A 94 -11.53 -11.51 -26.09
N GLY A 95 -12.78 -11.62 -26.53
CA GLY A 95 -13.54 -12.87 -26.50
C GLY A 95 -13.62 -13.49 -25.10
N PRO A 96 -13.37 -14.81 -24.95
CA PRO A 96 -13.53 -15.51 -23.68
C PRO A 96 -12.66 -14.96 -22.53
N ALA A 97 -11.43 -14.53 -22.82
CA ALA A 97 -10.52 -13.99 -21.81
C ALA A 97 -11.05 -12.69 -21.19
N ARG A 98 -11.64 -11.82 -22.03
CA ARG A 98 -12.30 -10.60 -21.56
C ARG A 98 -13.50 -10.93 -20.67
N GLN A 99 -14.31 -11.91 -21.08
CA GLN A 99 -15.49 -12.30 -20.33
C GLN A 99 -15.14 -12.87 -18.95
N ALA A 100 -14.10 -13.72 -18.87
CA ALA A 100 -13.63 -14.28 -17.61
C ALA A 100 -13.22 -13.20 -16.60
N ILE A 101 -12.49 -12.17 -17.04
CA ILE A 101 -12.11 -11.03 -16.17
C ILE A 101 -13.34 -10.25 -15.71
N ARG A 102 -14.33 -10.02 -16.58
CA ARG A 102 -15.59 -9.35 -16.21
C ARG A 102 -16.38 -10.13 -15.17
N ASP A 103 -16.45 -11.44 -15.30
CA ASP A 103 -17.24 -12.28 -14.39
C ASP A 103 -16.61 -12.32 -13.00
N VAL A 104 -15.28 -12.45 -12.92
CA VAL A 104 -14.53 -12.38 -11.66
C VAL A 104 -14.69 -11.00 -11.00
N THR A 105 -14.55 -9.92 -11.76
CA THR A 105 -14.61 -8.55 -11.22
C THR A 105 -16.01 -8.15 -10.78
N ARG A 106 -17.07 -8.58 -11.47
CA ARG A 106 -18.46 -8.40 -10.99
C ARG A 106 -18.73 -9.14 -9.70
N THR A 107 -18.15 -10.35 -9.55
CA THR A 107 -18.28 -11.16 -8.34
C THR A 107 -17.56 -10.48 -7.18
N ALA A 108 -16.34 -10.01 -7.38
CA ALA A 108 -15.62 -9.23 -6.37
C ALA A 108 -16.41 -7.96 -5.97
N ALA A 109 -16.98 -7.25 -6.94
CA ALA A 109 -17.74 -6.04 -6.67
C ALA A 109 -19.05 -6.28 -5.91
N SER A 110 -19.68 -7.44 -6.10
CA SER A 110 -20.85 -7.80 -5.32
C SER A 110 -20.46 -8.04 -3.85
N TYR A 111 -19.31 -8.67 -3.59
CA TYR A 111 -18.78 -8.81 -2.24
C TYR A 111 -18.39 -7.46 -1.61
N GLU A 112 -17.75 -6.56 -2.37
CA GLU A 112 -17.45 -5.20 -1.91
C GLU A 112 -18.71 -4.44 -1.49
N ARG A 113 -19.77 -4.50 -2.31
CA ARG A 113 -21.07 -3.89 -1.99
C ARG A 113 -21.73 -4.52 -0.77
N GLN A 114 -21.67 -5.84 -0.63
CA GLN A 114 -22.22 -6.55 0.54
C GLN A 114 -21.47 -6.20 1.84
N ALA A 115 -20.14 -6.17 1.80
CA ALA A 115 -19.32 -5.79 2.94
C ALA A 115 -19.56 -4.31 3.33
N CYS A 116 -19.72 -3.43 2.35
CA CYS A 116 -20.10 -2.05 2.60
C CYS A 116 -21.48 -1.94 3.26
N ALA A 117 -22.47 -2.67 2.74
CA ALA A 117 -23.82 -2.67 3.28
C ALA A 117 -23.85 -3.18 4.72
N SER A 118 -23.12 -4.26 5.03
CA SER A 118 -23.05 -4.81 6.39
C SER A 118 -22.34 -3.87 7.36
N ALA A 119 -21.25 -3.21 6.93
CA ALA A 119 -20.56 -2.19 7.73
C ALA A 119 -21.47 -0.99 8.04
N ASN A 120 -22.17 -0.47 7.03
CA ASN A 120 -23.14 0.62 7.21
C ASN A 120 -24.30 0.20 8.13
N GLN A 121 -24.78 -1.05 8.05
CA GLN A 121 -25.83 -1.57 8.93
C GLN A 121 -25.36 -1.71 10.38
N ALA A 122 -24.14 -2.20 10.60
CA ALA A 122 -23.55 -2.32 11.93
C ALA A 122 -23.34 -0.94 12.57
N LEU A 123 -22.88 0.02 11.78
CA LEU A 123 -22.61 1.38 12.26
C LEU A 123 -23.87 2.20 12.51
N ALA A 124 -24.97 1.93 11.80
CA ALA A 124 -26.24 2.60 12.02
C ALA A 124 -26.76 2.49 13.48
N GLN A 125 -26.30 1.49 14.24
CA GLN A 125 -26.67 1.29 15.64
C GLN A 125 -25.87 2.18 16.62
N VAL A 126 -24.75 2.75 16.17
CA VAL A 126 -23.78 3.46 17.03
C VAL A 126 -23.38 4.84 16.51
N THR A 127 -23.59 5.15 15.23
CA THR A 127 -23.25 6.44 14.61
C THR A 127 -24.09 6.72 13.35
N PRO A 128 -24.40 8.00 13.03
CA PRO A 128 -25.01 8.37 11.76
C PRO A 128 -24.04 8.32 10.56
N MET A 129 -22.75 8.01 10.78
CA MET A 129 -21.76 7.96 9.71
C MET A 129 -21.93 6.72 8.82
N ARG A 130 -21.82 6.90 7.50
CA ARG A 130 -21.70 5.83 6.50
C ARG A 130 -20.24 5.68 6.07
N VAL A 131 -19.78 4.45 5.94
CA VAL A 131 -18.41 4.09 5.54
C VAL A 131 -18.23 4.19 4.04
N CYS A 132 -19.28 3.88 3.28
CA CYS A 132 -19.28 4.01 1.83
C CYS A 132 -20.66 4.48 1.35
N GLY A 133 -20.63 5.28 0.28
CA GLY A 133 -21.77 5.99 -0.31
C GLY A 133 -21.87 5.77 -1.81
#